data_AF-A0A1V5DF86-F1
#
_entry.id   AF-A0A1V5DF86-F1
#
_cell.length_a   1.000
_cell.length_b   1.000
_cell.length_c   1.000
_cell.angle_alpha   90.00
_cell.angle_beta   90.00
_cell.angle_gamma   90.00
#
_symmetry.space_group_name_H-M   'P 1'
#
loop_
_entity.id
_entity.type
_entity.pdbx_description
1 polymer ?
#
loop_
_entity_poly.entity_id
_entity_poly.type
_entity_poly.pdbx_seq_one_letter_code
_entity_poly.pdbx_strand_id
1 'polypeptide(L)'
;MSPKAHPVFEQISLFDDAYTLLNSGLADLMSLDLQSAKNSLEHYGAIYRAREQVEHFLQIIDFLEEKLIQAPDGIEEPVYLYNLVNALEADAGIVACISKDILDGIRSSLQKRILKAIEDHHLAGTPYLSNAVPTGFIYLQAGRPDEAIAALQVCLPLSPRNALIYGYLGDAYLMRHEFAQARQCYLNACLNDPKALDWEFLKDSNLLSLRDQLVERYGDESLALAWLPVHAVLRDLFKPGLLGLYEGLKELVEDYLALQRKFRQTPEPGLEAGLFLRALLLCEQEPHLKFIKTVNFIDLRKTMKSLDPSLFAGYLTWIERRHAGLK
;
A
#
# COMPACT_ATOMS: atom_id res chain seq x y z
N MET A 1 -6.58 58.23 -41.09
CA MET A 1 -6.31 56.79 -41.22
C MET A 1 -5.23 56.45 -40.23
N SER A 2 -5.61 55.91 -39.07
CA SER A 2 -4.64 55.50 -38.04
C SER A 2 -4.31 54.02 -38.27
N PRO A 3 -3.03 53.62 -38.40
CA PRO A 3 -2.68 52.22 -38.59
C PRO A 3 -2.91 51.49 -37.26
N LYS A 4 -3.71 50.42 -37.32
CA LYS A 4 -3.93 49.52 -36.18
C LYS A 4 -2.61 48.83 -35.85
N ALA A 5 -2.12 49.05 -34.63
CA ALA A 5 -1.02 48.25 -34.08
C ALA A 5 -1.50 46.80 -33.92
N HIS A 6 -0.86 45.88 -34.63
CA HIS A 6 -1.02 44.45 -34.37
C HIS A 6 -0.28 44.12 -33.06
N PRO A 7 -0.88 43.37 -32.13
CA PRO A 7 -0.16 42.91 -30.95
C PRO A 7 0.94 41.96 -31.41
N VAL A 8 2.19 42.34 -31.16
CA VAL A 8 3.34 41.43 -31.30
C VAL A 8 3.19 40.40 -30.20
N PHE A 9 2.73 39.20 -30.56
CA PHE A 9 2.89 38.04 -29.69
C PHE A 9 4.37 37.65 -29.76
N GLU A 10 5.15 38.04 -28.74
CA GLU A 10 6.45 37.43 -28.52
C GLU A 10 6.23 35.94 -28.24
N GLN A 11 6.55 35.12 -29.24
CA GLN A 11 6.67 33.70 -29.05
C GLN A 11 7.92 33.47 -28.20
N ILE A 12 7.72 33.31 -26.89
CA ILE A 12 8.79 32.95 -25.94
C ILE A 12 9.42 31.66 -26.47
N SER A 13 10.73 31.67 -26.70
CA SER A 13 11.46 30.48 -27.16
C SER A 13 11.31 29.37 -26.13
N LEU A 14 10.77 28.22 -26.53
CA LEU A 14 10.75 27.00 -25.69
C LEU A 14 12.16 26.47 -25.38
N PHE A 15 13.20 27.06 -25.99
CA PHE A 15 14.62 26.75 -25.82
C PHE A 15 15.38 27.98 -25.32
N ASP A 16 14.85 28.68 -24.33
CA ASP A 16 15.65 29.67 -23.59
C ASP A 16 16.75 28.90 -22.85
N ASP A 17 18.02 29.27 -23.04
CA ASP A 17 19.18 28.63 -22.39
C ASP A 17 19.02 28.58 -20.86
N ALA A 18 18.25 29.52 -20.32
CA ALA A 18 17.84 29.60 -18.91
C ALA A 18 17.12 28.34 -18.43
N TYR A 19 16.11 27.89 -19.18
CA TYR A 19 15.34 26.71 -18.81
C TYR A 19 16.15 25.43 -18.99
N THR A 20 17.10 25.41 -19.94
CA THR A 20 17.97 24.25 -20.15
C THR A 20 18.88 24.01 -18.94
N LEU A 21 19.51 25.05 -18.40
CA LEU A 21 20.39 24.96 -17.22
C LEU A 21 19.64 24.61 -15.94
N LEU A 22 18.47 25.21 -15.73
CA LEU A 22 17.64 24.88 -14.57
C LEU A 22 17.15 23.43 -14.66
N ASN A 23 16.63 23.01 -15.82
CA ASN A 23 16.13 21.65 -16.02
C ASN A 23 17.26 20.61 -15.92
N SER A 24 18.47 20.92 -16.40
CA SER A 24 19.62 20.02 -16.24
C SER A 24 20.01 19.88 -14.77
N GLY A 25 20.09 20.99 -14.02
CA GLY A 25 20.39 20.94 -12.58
C GLY A 25 19.34 20.16 -11.78
N LEU A 26 18.06 20.29 -12.13
CA LEU A 26 16.98 19.51 -11.52
C LEU A 26 17.04 18.03 -11.91
N ALA A 27 17.39 17.71 -13.16
CA ALA A 27 17.59 16.34 -13.60
C ALA A 27 18.76 15.67 -12.87
N ASP A 28 19.88 16.38 -12.72
CA ASP A 28 21.04 15.93 -11.96
C ASP A 28 20.67 15.68 -10.49
N LEU A 29 19.91 16.60 -9.87
CA LEU A 29 19.40 16.44 -8.50
C LEU A 29 18.53 15.17 -8.37
N MET A 30 17.57 14.98 -9.28
CA MET A 30 16.73 13.77 -9.29
C MET A 30 17.55 12.49 -9.46
N SER A 31 18.66 12.55 -10.18
CA SER A 31 19.59 11.42 -10.37
C SER A 31 20.60 11.22 -9.23
N LEU A 32 20.59 12.11 -8.23
CA LEU A 32 21.57 12.20 -7.14
C LEU A 32 23.00 12.51 -7.60
N ASP A 33 23.19 13.12 -8.77
CA ASP A 33 24.47 13.75 -9.14
C ASP A 33 24.54 15.15 -8.51
N LEU A 34 24.72 15.16 -7.19
CA LEU A 34 24.57 16.35 -6.35
C LEU A 34 25.58 17.45 -6.70
N GLN A 35 26.82 17.07 -7.07
CA GLN A 35 27.85 18.03 -7.44
C GLN A 35 27.52 18.72 -8.78
N SER A 36 27.10 17.96 -9.79
CA SER A 36 26.69 18.52 -11.09
C SER A 36 25.43 19.37 -10.94
N ALA A 37 24.47 18.91 -10.14
CA ALA A 37 23.26 19.66 -9.82
C ALA A 37 23.57 21.02 -9.19
N LYS A 38 24.42 21.02 -8.15
CA LYS A 38 24.86 22.22 -7.44
C LYS A 38 25.52 23.22 -8.37
N ASN A 39 26.48 22.76 -9.18
CA ASN A 39 27.19 23.59 -10.15
C ASN A 39 26.22 24.24 -11.16
N SER A 40 25.28 23.45 -11.71
CA SER A 40 24.30 23.93 -12.69
C SER A 40 23.33 24.96 -12.09
N LEU A 41 22.84 24.72 -10.87
CA LEU A 41 21.88 25.60 -10.19
C LEU A 41 22.53 26.90 -9.70
N GLU A 42 23.75 26.84 -9.17
CA GLU A 42 24.52 28.04 -8.80
C GLU A 42 24.82 28.89 -10.05
N HIS A 43 25.17 28.25 -11.16
CA HIS A 43 25.42 28.92 -12.44
C HIS A 43 24.16 29.62 -12.97
N TYR A 44 23.02 28.93 -12.96
CA TYR A 44 21.73 29.51 -13.32
C TYR A 44 21.37 30.70 -12.42
N GLY A 45 21.47 30.54 -11.09
CA GLY A 45 21.18 31.60 -10.12
C GLY A 45 22.08 32.84 -10.29
N ALA A 46 23.33 32.64 -10.71
CA ALA A 46 24.27 33.72 -11.00
C ALA A 46 23.95 34.46 -12.31
N ILE A 47 23.70 33.74 -13.41
CA ILE A 47 23.42 34.34 -14.74
C ILE A 47 22.11 35.11 -14.74
N TYR A 48 21.05 34.51 -14.21
CA TYR A 48 19.69 35.06 -14.31
C TYR A 48 19.26 35.84 -13.06
N ARG A 49 20.18 36.07 -12.10
CA ARG A 49 19.91 36.71 -10.80
C ARG A 49 18.78 36.03 -10.01
N ALA A 50 18.60 34.74 -10.22
CA ALA A 50 17.53 33.93 -9.64
C ALA A 50 18.01 33.15 -8.39
N ARG A 51 18.86 33.77 -7.55
CA ARG A 51 19.45 33.09 -6.38
C ARG A 51 18.40 32.59 -5.39
N GLU A 52 17.40 33.41 -5.09
CA GLU A 52 16.28 33.03 -4.22
C GLU A 52 15.48 31.85 -4.79
N GLN A 53 15.38 31.74 -6.12
CA GLN A 53 14.66 30.64 -6.78
C GLN A 53 15.37 29.29 -6.60
N VAL A 54 16.71 29.29 -6.61
CA VAL A 54 17.49 28.04 -6.49
C VAL A 54 17.91 27.69 -5.07
N GLU A 55 17.77 28.62 -4.13
CA GLU A 55 18.22 28.45 -2.74
C GLU A 55 17.66 27.18 -2.10
N HIS A 56 16.38 26.88 -2.30
CA HIS A 56 15.76 25.68 -1.74
C HIS A 56 16.32 24.38 -2.34
N PHE A 57 16.64 24.37 -3.64
CA PHE A 57 17.28 23.19 -4.26
C PHE A 57 18.70 22.99 -3.73
N LEU A 58 19.45 24.08 -3.52
CA LEU A 58 20.79 24.02 -2.94
C LEU A 58 20.76 23.52 -1.50
N GLN A 59 19.78 23.96 -0.69
CA GLN A 59 19.59 23.44 0.68
C GLN A 59 19.30 21.94 0.69
N ILE A 60 18.48 21.44 -0.25
CA ILE A 60 18.21 20.00 -0.38
C ILE A 60 19.47 19.25 -0.82
N ILE A 61 20.24 19.80 -1.76
CA ILE A 61 21.51 19.23 -2.17
C ILE A 61 22.46 19.12 -0.99
N ASP A 62 22.67 20.19 -0.23
CA ASP A 62 23.56 20.20 0.94
C ASP A 62 23.09 19.18 2.00
N PHE A 63 21.78 19.09 2.24
CA PHE A 63 21.20 18.08 3.13
C PHE A 63 21.48 16.65 2.64
N LEU A 64 21.24 16.37 1.35
CA LEU A 64 21.48 15.06 0.77
C LEU A 64 22.97 14.71 0.76
N GLU A 65 23.86 15.64 0.42
CA GLU A 65 25.30 15.46 0.47
C GLU A 65 25.75 15.08 1.89
N GLU A 66 25.31 15.85 2.90
CA GLU A 66 25.65 15.59 4.30
C GLU A 66 25.20 14.18 4.73
N LYS A 67 23.96 13.79 4.43
CA LYS A 67 23.41 12.49 4.84
C LYS A 67 24.02 11.33 4.06
N LEU A 68 24.23 11.46 2.75
CA LEU A 68 24.80 10.39 1.95
C LEU A 68 26.29 10.13 2.27
N ILE A 69 27.04 11.14 2.73
CA ILE A 69 28.41 10.97 3.24
C ILE A 69 28.42 10.21 4.58
N GLN A 70 27.40 10.43 5.42
CA GLN A 70 27.25 9.77 6.73
C GLN A 70 26.67 8.36 6.62
N ALA A 71 26.25 7.91 5.43
CA ALA A 71 25.68 6.59 5.25
C ALA A 71 26.68 5.51 5.69
N PRO A 72 26.28 4.58 6.58
CA PRO A 72 27.16 3.52 7.03
C PRO A 72 27.49 2.58 5.86
N ASP A 73 28.70 2.04 5.85
CA ASP A 73 29.06 0.94 4.96
C ASP A 73 28.64 -0.39 5.59
N GLY A 74 28.10 -1.31 4.78
CA GLY A 74 27.64 -2.63 5.20
C GLY A 74 26.12 -2.78 5.33
N ILE A 75 25.72 -3.78 6.12
CA ILE A 75 24.32 -4.26 6.22
C ILE A 75 23.31 -3.21 6.72
N GLU A 76 23.77 -2.12 7.33
CA GLU A 76 22.92 -1.03 7.83
C GLU A 76 22.67 0.06 6.77
N GLU A 77 23.41 0.07 5.66
CA GLU A 77 23.24 1.05 4.57
C GLU A 77 21.80 1.11 4.04
N PRO A 78 21.13 -0.02 3.71
CA PRO A 78 19.77 0.01 3.18
C PRO A 78 18.78 0.65 4.14
N VAL A 79 18.92 0.39 5.45
CA VAL A 79 18.04 0.94 6.49
C VAL A 79 18.26 2.43 6.66
N TYR A 80 19.53 2.85 6.68
CA TYR A 80 19.87 4.26 6.72
C TYR A 80 19.25 5.02 5.55
N LEU A 81 19.44 4.52 4.33
CA LEU A 81 18.90 5.14 3.12
C LEU A 81 17.36 5.12 3.09
N TYR A 82 16.72 4.03 3.55
CA TYR A 82 15.27 3.97 3.69
C TYR A 82 14.74 5.03 4.66
N ASN A 83 15.39 5.19 5.82
CA ASN A 83 15.02 6.21 6.78
C ASN A 83 15.24 7.63 6.24
N LEU A 84 16.27 7.83 5.41
CA LEU A 84 16.50 9.10 4.72
C LEU A 84 15.35 9.45 3.75
N VAL A 85 14.84 8.48 2.98
CA VAL A 85 13.65 8.68 2.13
C VAL A 85 12.47 9.13 2.96
N ASN A 86 12.17 8.44 4.06
CA ASN A 86 11.04 8.81 4.93
C ASN A 86 11.23 10.18 5.58
N ALA A 87 12.47 10.54 5.95
CA ALA A 87 12.77 11.85 6.53
C ALA A 87 12.52 12.98 5.50
N LEU A 88 12.89 12.77 4.24
CA LEU A 88 12.61 13.72 3.15
C LEU A 88 11.11 13.93 2.94
N GLU A 89 10.32 12.85 3.00
CA GLU A 89 8.87 12.90 2.78
C GLU A 89 8.10 13.49 3.97
N ALA A 90 8.63 13.33 5.18
CA ALA A 90 8.04 13.88 6.39
C ALA A 90 8.38 15.36 6.60
N ASP A 91 9.43 15.89 5.94
CA ASP A 91 9.83 17.29 6.07
C ASP A 91 8.92 18.20 5.26
N ALA A 92 7.97 18.84 5.95
CA ALA A 92 7.03 19.78 5.34
C ALA A 92 7.71 20.98 4.67
N GLY A 93 8.91 21.37 5.11
CA GLY A 93 9.69 22.44 4.49
C GLY A 93 10.20 22.01 3.12
N ILE A 94 10.79 20.80 3.04
CA ILE A 94 11.25 20.24 1.76
C ILE A 94 10.07 20.01 0.81
N VAL A 95 9.02 19.33 1.27
CA VAL A 95 7.85 18.98 0.44
C VAL A 95 7.12 20.22 -0.08
N ALA A 96 7.09 21.33 0.67
CA ALA A 96 6.49 22.57 0.20
C ALA A 96 7.32 23.30 -0.86
N CYS A 97 8.64 23.08 -0.88
CA CYS A 97 9.58 23.81 -1.73
C CYS A 97 9.88 23.15 -3.09
N ILE A 98 9.58 21.85 -3.26
CA ILE A 98 9.83 21.13 -4.52
C ILE A 98 8.55 20.54 -5.10
N SER A 99 8.53 20.37 -6.42
CA SER A 99 7.43 19.68 -7.08
C SER A 99 7.45 18.19 -6.71
N LYS A 100 6.25 17.58 -6.74
CA LYS A 100 6.10 16.14 -6.52
C LYS A 100 6.98 15.32 -7.46
N ASP A 101 7.11 15.73 -8.73
CA ASP A 101 7.93 15.02 -9.72
C ASP A 101 9.41 14.98 -9.33
N ILE A 102 9.95 16.08 -8.77
CA ILE A 102 11.35 16.13 -8.30
C ILE A 102 11.53 15.22 -7.09
N LEU A 103 10.61 15.28 -6.13
CA LEU A 103 10.63 14.40 -4.95
C LEU A 103 10.55 12.92 -5.36
N ASP A 104 9.65 12.58 -6.28
CA ASP A 104 9.50 11.24 -6.83
C ASP A 104 10.77 10.78 -7.58
N GLY A 105 11.45 11.69 -8.29
CA GLY A 105 12.74 11.45 -8.92
C GLY A 105 13.86 11.13 -7.92
N ILE A 106 14.03 11.96 -6.89
CA ILE A 106 14.98 11.74 -5.79
C ILE A 106 14.68 10.40 -5.10
N ARG A 107 13.41 10.14 -4.76
CA ARG A 107 12.95 8.88 -4.16
C ARG A 107 13.35 7.70 -5.04
N SER A 108 13.09 7.75 -6.34
CA SER A 108 13.41 6.66 -7.27
C SER A 108 14.92 6.36 -7.28
N SER A 109 15.77 7.39 -7.29
CA SER A 109 17.22 7.22 -7.26
C SER A 109 17.72 6.67 -5.91
N LEU A 110 17.17 7.15 -4.79
CA LEU A 110 17.47 6.58 -3.47
C LEU A 110 17.00 5.12 -3.37
N GLN A 111 15.82 4.78 -3.88
CA GLN A 111 15.33 3.40 -3.95
C GLN A 111 16.25 2.50 -4.76
N LYS A 112 16.75 2.96 -5.92
CA LYS A 112 17.75 2.20 -6.69
C LYS A 112 19.02 1.95 -5.88
N ARG A 113 19.48 2.95 -5.12
CA ARG A 113 20.64 2.79 -4.23
C ARG A 113 20.37 1.81 -3.09
N ILE A 114 19.18 1.86 -2.47
CA ILE A 114 18.75 0.90 -1.44
C ILE A 114 18.77 -0.52 -2.00
N LEU A 115 18.19 -0.74 -3.18
CA LEU A 115 18.18 -2.05 -3.83
C LEU A 115 19.59 -2.56 -4.11
N LYS A 116 20.47 -1.69 -4.63
CA LYS A 116 21.87 -2.04 -4.86
C LYS A 116 22.56 -2.43 -3.55
N ALA A 117 22.35 -1.70 -2.47
CA ALA A 117 22.92 -2.04 -1.16
C ALA A 117 22.36 -3.38 -0.63
N ILE A 118 21.08 -3.68 -0.85
CA ILE A 118 20.49 -5.00 -0.51
C ILE A 118 21.18 -6.13 -1.30
N GLU A 119 21.48 -5.92 -2.58
CA GLU A 119 22.16 -6.90 -3.44
C GLU A 119 23.64 -7.06 -3.05
N ASP A 120 24.37 -5.96 -2.91
CA ASP A 120 25.80 -5.90 -2.58
C ASP A 120 26.09 -6.54 -1.21
N HIS A 121 25.20 -6.34 -0.23
CA HIS A 121 25.34 -6.90 1.12
C HIS A 121 24.60 -8.24 1.32
N HIS A 122 24.12 -8.86 0.23
CA HIS A 122 23.46 -10.17 0.22
C HIS A 122 22.20 -10.29 1.12
N LEU A 123 21.43 -9.20 1.22
CA LEU A 123 20.22 -9.10 2.05
C LEU A 123 18.94 -9.48 1.31
N ALA A 124 19.00 -9.86 0.03
CA ALA A 124 17.80 -10.20 -0.76
C ALA A 124 16.96 -11.35 -0.14
N GLY A 125 17.60 -12.27 0.58
CA GLY A 125 16.93 -13.38 1.26
C GLY A 125 16.52 -13.09 2.71
N THR A 126 16.86 -11.92 3.26
CA THR A 126 16.47 -11.57 4.62
C THR A 126 15.02 -11.09 4.62
N PRO A 127 14.13 -11.63 5.47
CA PRO A 127 12.72 -11.23 5.45
C PRO A 127 12.52 -9.76 5.86
N TYR A 128 13.33 -9.27 6.79
CA TYR A 128 13.28 -7.89 7.28
C TYR A 128 14.67 -7.27 7.31
N LEU A 129 14.71 -5.95 7.11
CA LEU A 129 15.85 -5.12 7.44
C LEU A 129 15.96 -4.93 8.97
N SER A 130 17.05 -4.34 9.47
CA SER A 130 17.32 -4.20 10.92
C SER A 130 16.26 -3.37 11.67
N ASN A 131 15.55 -2.47 10.97
CA ASN A 131 14.43 -1.67 11.49
C ASN A 131 13.05 -2.36 11.35
N ALA A 132 13.01 -3.67 11.08
CA ALA A 132 11.80 -4.47 10.87
C ALA A 132 10.97 -4.09 9.62
N VAL A 133 11.53 -3.33 8.67
CA VAL A 133 10.90 -3.12 7.36
C VAL A 133 11.04 -4.39 6.52
N PRO A 134 9.96 -4.94 5.94
CA PRO A 134 10.07 -6.12 5.09
C PRO A 134 10.90 -5.82 3.84
N THR A 135 11.90 -6.64 3.53
CA THR A 135 12.73 -6.45 2.32
C THR A 135 11.86 -6.49 1.06
N GLY A 136 10.81 -7.32 1.05
CA GLY A 136 9.86 -7.37 -0.05
C GLY A 136 9.01 -6.10 -0.23
N PHE A 137 8.82 -5.30 0.82
CA PHE A 137 8.20 -3.98 0.69
C PHE A 137 9.11 -3.01 -0.06
N ILE A 138 10.43 -3.07 0.14
CA ILE A 138 11.40 -2.27 -0.61
C ILE A 138 11.36 -2.60 -2.11
N TYR A 139 11.35 -3.89 -2.46
CA TYR A 139 11.19 -4.33 -3.85
C TYR A 139 9.86 -3.87 -4.46
N LEU A 140 8.79 -3.89 -3.67
CA LEU A 140 7.47 -3.45 -4.09
C LEU A 140 7.44 -1.95 -4.41
N GLN A 141 8.01 -1.12 -3.52
CA GLN A 141 8.16 0.33 -3.74
C GLN A 141 8.97 0.64 -5.00
N ALA A 142 9.96 -0.19 -5.31
CA ALA A 142 10.82 -0.03 -6.48
C ALA A 142 10.24 -0.60 -7.79
N GLY A 143 9.00 -1.08 -7.80
CA GLY A 143 8.40 -1.59 -9.03
C GLY A 143 8.84 -3.00 -9.42
N ARG A 144 9.41 -3.79 -8.50
CA ARG A 144 9.94 -5.14 -8.75
C ARG A 144 9.03 -6.20 -8.10
N PRO A 145 7.85 -6.50 -8.67
CA PRO A 145 6.84 -7.31 -7.98
C PRO A 145 7.25 -8.79 -7.81
N ASP A 146 8.07 -9.35 -8.70
CA ASP A 146 8.51 -10.75 -8.59
C ASP A 146 9.40 -10.97 -7.35
N GLU A 147 10.34 -10.06 -7.13
CA GLU A 147 11.23 -10.09 -5.97
C GLU A 147 10.49 -9.70 -4.70
N ALA A 148 9.54 -8.77 -4.79
CA ALA A 148 8.65 -8.45 -3.68
C ALA A 148 7.88 -9.69 -3.22
N ILE A 149 7.26 -10.45 -4.13
CA ILE A 149 6.53 -11.67 -3.81
C ILE A 149 7.46 -12.69 -3.15
N ALA A 150 8.63 -12.95 -3.74
CA ALA A 150 9.58 -13.92 -3.20
C ALA A 150 10.04 -13.54 -1.78
N ALA A 151 10.42 -12.28 -1.55
CA ALA A 151 10.88 -11.81 -0.25
C ALA A 151 9.76 -11.76 0.80
N LEU A 152 8.55 -11.31 0.44
CA LEU A 152 7.40 -11.28 1.34
C LEU A 152 6.93 -12.69 1.74
N GLN A 153 7.04 -13.68 0.85
CA GLN A 153 6.72 -15.06 1.18
C GLN A 153 7.62 -15.63 2.29
N VAL A 154 8.89 -15.19 2.38
CA VAL A 154 9.80 -15.57 3.47
C VAL A 154 9.37 -14.99 4.82
N CYS A 155 8.58 -13.91 4.84
CA CYS A 155 8.03 -13.34 6.07
C CYS A 155 6.89 -14.17 6.67
N LEU A 156 6.14 -14.91 5.83
CA LEU A 156 4.92 -15.61 6.26
C LEU A 156 5.17 -16.66 7.37
N PRO A 157 6.21 -17.53 7.31
CA PRO A 157 6.47 -18.48 8.40
C PRO A 157 6.83 -17.80 9.74
N LEU A 158 7.38 -16.59 9.70
CA LEU A 158 7.77 -15.83 10.90
C LEU A 158 6.57 -15.13 11.53
N SER A 159 5.58 -14.74 10.73
CA SER A 159 4.37 -14.07 11.19
C SER A 159 3.16 -14.44 10.33
N PRO A 160 2.59 -15.66 10.52
CA PRO A 160 1.55 -16.20 9.63
C PRO A 160 0.24 -15.41 9.59
N ARG A 161 0.04 -14.53 10.59
CA ARG A 161 -1.15 -13.68 10.77
C ARG A 161 -0.87 -12.20 10.55
N ASN A 162 0.26 -11.84 9.94
CA ASN A 162 0.62 -10.44 9.73
C ASN A 162 -0.15 -9.84 8.54
N ALA A 163 -1.11 -8.96 8.83
CA ALA A 163 -1.94 -8.32 7.82
C ALA A 163 -1.13 -7.43 6.85
N LEU A 164 -0.07 -6.76 7.32
CA LEU A 164 0.80 -5.93 6.46
C LEU A 164 1.45 -6.77 5.36
N ILE A 165 2.01 -7.93 5.70
CA ILE A 165 2.69 -8.81 4.74
C ILE A 165 1.71 -9.31 3.67
N TYR A 166 0.51 -9.70 4.07
CA TYR A 166 -0.54 -10.07 3.12
C TYR A 166 -1.00 -8.89 2.26
N GLY A 167 -1.10 -7.68 2.82
CA GLY A 167 -1.41 -6.47 2.07
C GLY A 167 -0.38 -6.19 0.97
N TYR A 168 0.91 -6.19 1.33
CA TYR A 168 1.99 -5.99 0.37
C TYR A 168 2.07 -7.10 -0.68
N LEU A 169 1.81 -8.37 -0.31
CA LEU A 169 1.68 -9.45 -1.29
C LEU A 169 0.54 -9.18 -2.27
N GLY A 170 -0.60 -8.71 -1.76
CA GLY A 170 -1.74 -8.33 -2.57
C GLY A 170 -1.39 -7.26 -3.60
N ASP A 171 -0.71 -6.20 -3.16
CA ASP A 171 -0.24 -5.12 -4.04
C ASP A 171 0.78 -5.63 -5.07
N ALA A 172 1.70 -6.53 -4.68
CA ALA A 172 2.67 -7.12 -5.59
C ALA A 172 1.99 -7.96 -6.69
N TYR A 173 1.01 -8.78 -6.33
CA TYR A 173 0.20 -9.53 -7.30
C TYR A 173 -0.65 -8.59 -8.18
N LEU A 174 -1.18 -7.51 -7.62
CA LEU A 174 -1.95 -6.52 -8.37
C LEU A 174 -1.08 -5.82 -9.43
N MET A 175 0.18 -5.51 -9.11
CA MET A 175 1.17 -4.98 -10.06
C MET A 175 1.53 -5.97 -11.17
N ARG A 176 1.45 -7.28 -10.90
CA ARG A 176 1.54 -8.34 -11.92
C ARG A 176 0.24 -8.58 -12.69
N HIS A 177 -0.81 -7.81 -12.44
CA HIS A 177 -2.15 -8.04 -12.99
C HIS A 177 -2.78 -9.38 -12.59
N GLU A 178 -2.30 -10.00 -11.51
CA GLU A 178 -2.82 -11.25 -10.94
C GLU A 178 -3.94 -10.96 -9.93
N PHE A 179 -5.04 -10.41 -10.44
CA PHE A 179 -6.11 -9.86 -9.59
C PHE A 179 -6.72 -10.89 -8.65
N ALA A 180 -6.84 -12.15 -9.04
CA ALA A 180 -7.42 -13.19 -8.18
C ALA A 180 -6.54 -13.46 -6.95
N GLN A 181 -5.23 -13.63 -7.15
CA GLN A 181 -4.24 -13.79 -6.09
C GLN A 181 -4.21 -12.54 -5.20
N ALA A 182 -4.22 -11.35 -5.79
CA ALA A 182 -4.23 -10.09 -5.06
C ALA A 182 -5.43 -10.00 -4.09
N ARG A 183 -6.64 -10.28 -4.59
CA ARG A 183 -7.86 -10.31 -3.77
C ARG A 183 -7.80 -11.33 -2.65
N GLN A 184 -7.17 -12.48 -2.89
CA GLN A 184 -6.99 -13.49 -1.85
C GLN A 184 -6.04 -13.01 -0.75
N CYS A 185 -4.92 -12.38 -1.13
CA CYS A 185 -4.00 -11.79 -0.17
C CYS A 185 -4.68 -10.70 0.67
N TYR A 186 -5.45 -9.79 0.07
CA TYR A 186 -6.20 -8.78 0.83
C TYR A 186 -7.27 -9.39 1.75
N LEU A 187 -7.97 -10.44 1.31
CA LEU A 187 -8.91 -11.18 2.17
C LEU A 187 -8.19 -11.79 3.39
N ASN A 188 -7.03 -12.42 3.18
CA ASN A 188 -6.21 -12.96 4.26
C ASN A 188 -5.73 -11.85 5.22
N ALA A 189 -5.32 -10.70 4.70
CA ALA A 189 -4.95 -9.54 5.53
C ALA A 189 -6.13 -9.11 6.41
N CYS A 190 -7.29 -8.89 5.80
CA CYS A 190 -8.54 -8.49 6.46
C CYS A 190 -9.09 -9.54 7.45
N LEU A 191 -8.85 -10.83 7.23
CA LEU A 191 -9.28 -11.86 8.17
C LEU A 191 -8.49 -11.84 9.48
N ASN A 192 -7.22 -11.44 9.40
CA ASN A 192 -6.33 -11.33 10.54
C ASN A 192 -6.57 -10.01 11.27
N ASP A 193 -6.35 -8.88 10.59
CA ASP A 193 -6.58 -7.56 11.15
C ASP A 193 -6.76 -6.51 10.02
N PRO A 194 -8.01 -6.09 9.72
CA PRO A 194 -8.27 -5.04 8.75
C PRO A 194 -7.61 -3.70 9.07
N LYS A 195 -7.37 -3.40 10.35
CA LYS A 195 -6.82 -2.10 10.77
C LYS A 195 -5.31 -2.04 10.61
N ALA A 196 -4.66 -3.20 10.67
CA ALA A 196 -3.22 -3.31 10.49
C ALA A 196 -2.78 -3.31 9.03
N LEU A 197 -3.69 -3.21 8.05
CA LEU A 197 -3.28 -2.94 6.66
C LEU A 197 -2.67 -1.54 6.54
N ASP A 198 -1.67 -1.42 5.67
CA ASP A 198 -1.15 -0.13 5.25
C ASP A 198 -2.09 0.49 4.22
N TRP A 199 -3.13 1.15 4.75
CA TRP A 199 -4.17 1.81 3.97
C TRP A 199 -3.69 3.05 3.19
N GLU A 200 -2.51 3.58 3.52
CA GLU A 200 -1.88 4.70 2.81
C GLU A 200 -1.12 4.20 1.59
N PHE A 201 -0.49 3.03 1.71
CA PHE A 201 0.24 2.42 0.59
C PHE A 201 -0.62 1.59 -0.36
N LEU A 202 -1.70 0.96 0.12
CA LEU A 202 -2.55 0.01 -0.62
C LEU A 202 -2.88 0.49 -2.04
N LYS A 203 -2.69 -0.37 -3.04
CA LYS A 203 -2.87 -0.02 -4.46
C LYS A 203 -4.26 -0.37 -5.02
N ASP A 204 -5.06 -1.13 -4.29
CA ASP A 204 -6.38 -1.56 -4.76
C ASP A 204 -7.45 -0.47 -4.67
N SER A 205 -7.71 0.19 -5.80
CA SER A 205 -8.66 1.31 -5.90
C SER A 205 -10.08 0.97 -5.44
N ASN A 206 -10.53 -0.28 -5.62
CA ASN A 206 -11.88 -0.69 -5.23
C ASN A 206 -11.99 -0.85 -3.70
N LEU A 207 -10.94 -1.35 -3.05
CA LEU A 207 -10.90 -1.43 -1.58
C LEU A 207 -10.78 -0.04 -0.95
N LEU A 208 -9.96 0.84 -1.52
CA LEU A 208 -9.87 2.23 -1.07
C LEU A 208 -11.23 2.94 -1.17
N SER A 209 -11.88 2.84 -2.34
CA SER A 209 -13.22 3.42 -2.53
C SER A 209 -14.26 2.82 -1.58
N LEU A 210 -14.18 1.51 -1.31
CA LEU A 210 -15.05 0.87 -0.34
C LEU A 210 -14.78 1.38 1.07
N ARG A 211 -13.52 1.51 1.49
CA ARG A 211 -13.14 2.06 2.79
C ARG A 211 -13.78 3.44 2.98
N ASP A 212 -13.58 4.35 2.04
CA ASP A 212 -14.04 5.73 2.16
C ASP A 212 -15.58 5.80 2.28
N GLN A 213 -16.30 5.02 1.46
CA GLN A 213 -17.77 4.90 1.56
C GLN A 213 -18.24 4.35 2.91
N LEU A 214 -17.52 3.40 3.48
CA LEU A 214 -17.89 2.81 4.77
C LEU A 214 -17.54 3.74 5.93
N VAL A 215 -16.44 4.49 5.85
CA VAL A 215 -16.10 5.52 6.83
C VAL A 215 -17.22 6.55 6.89
N GLU A 216 -17.72 7.01 5.74
CA GLU A 216 -18.88 7.92 5.67
C GLU A 216 -20.14 7.28 6.25
N ARG A 217 -20.43 6.01 5.90
CA ARG A 217 -21.62 5.30 6.35
C ARG A 217 -21.66 5.04 7.86
N TYR A 218 -20.53 4.62 8.44
CA TYR A 218 -20.45 4.23 9.85
C TYR A 218 -20.08 5.41 10.76
N GLY A 219 -19.48 6.48 10.21
CA GLY A 219 -19.02 7.64 10.98
C GLY A 219 -17.82 7.34 11.90
N ASP A 220 -17.28 6.12 11.85
CA ASP A 220 -16.15 5.66 12.63
C ASP A 220 -15.27 4.77 11.75
N GLU A 221 -14.00 5.15 11.58
CA GLU A 221 -13.08 4.43 10.70
C GLU A 221 -12.78 3.03 11.24
N SER A 222 -12.61 2.89 12.55
CA SER A 222 -12.32 1.61 13.18
C SER A 222 -13.45 0.59 12.92
N LEU A 223 -14.70 1.02 13.00
CA LEU A 223 -15.89 0.22 12.72
C LEU A 223 -16.03 -0.04 11.22
N ALA A 224 -15.80 0.97 10.38
CA ALA A 224 -15.81 0.83 8.93
C ALA A 224 -14.81 -0.25 8.47
N LEU A 225 -13.57 -0.20 8.96
CA LEU A 225 -12.53 -1.18 8.68
C LEU A 225 -12.88 -2.58 9.19
N ALA A 226 -13.51 -2.68 10.37
CA ALA A 226 -13.96 -3.97 10.89
C ALA A 226 -15.01 -4.64 9.98
N TRP A 227 -15.97 -3.86 9.47
CA TRP A 227 -17.05 -4.36 8.60
C TRP A 227 -16.68 -4.43 7.12
N LEU A 228 -15.63 -3.73 6.68
CA LEU A 228 -15.16 -3.69 5.30
C LEU A 228 -15.06 -5.05 4.62
N PRO A 229 -14.50 -6.10 5.25
CA PRO A 229 -14.34 -7.38 4.58
C PRO A 229 -15.69 -8.06 4.27
N VAL A 230 -16.70 -7.85 5.12
CA VAL A 230 -18.06 -8.35 4.87
C VAL A 230 -18.66 -7.65 3.65
N HIS A 231 -18.57 -6.32 3.59
CA HIS A 231 -19.05 -5.56 2.43
C HIS A 231 -18.28 -5.93 1.16
N ALA A 232 -16.97 -6.16 1.26
CA ALA A 232 -16.13 -6.56 0.14
C ALA A 232 -16.56 -7.92 -0.43
N VAL A 233 -16.94 -8.89 0.42
CA VAL A 233 -17.50 -10.17 -0.04
C VAL A 233 -18.85 -9.96 -0.72
N LEU A 234 -19.76 -9.19 -0.12
CA LEU A 234 -21.10 -8.94 -0.67
C LEU A 234 -21.09 -8.14 -1.98
N ARG A 235 -19.97 -7.46 -2.29
CA ARG A 235 -19.72 -6.76 -3.55
C ARG A 235 -18.85 -7.56 -4.53
N ASP A 236 -18.58 -8.84 -4.24
CA ASP A 236 -17.73 -9.73 -5.03
C ASP A 236 -16.27 -9.25 -5.23
N LEU A 237 -15.81 -8.30 -4.40
CA LEU A 237 -14.39 -7.90 -4.35
C LEU A 237 -13.54 -9.02 -3.73
N PHE A 238 -14.06 -9.64 -2.67
CA PHE A 238 -13.50 -10.86 -2.09
C PHE A 238 -14.37 -12.04 -2.51
N LYS A 239 -13.76 -13.05 -3.13
CA LYS A 239 -14.49 -14.26 -3.51
C LYS A 239 -14.23 -15.37 -2.49
N PRO A 240 -15.26 -15.91 -1.83
CA PRO A 240 -15.12 -17.00 -0.86
C PRO A 240 -14.53 -18.28 -1.45
N GLY A 241 -14.59 -18.47 -2.77
CA GLY A 241 -13.96 -19.59 -3.49
C GLY A 241 -12.46 -19.41 -3.77
N LEU A 242 -11.90 -18.22 -3.53
CA LEU A 242 -10.47 -17.94 -3.69
C LEU A 242 -9.65 -18.36 -2.47
N LEU A 243 -10.28 -18.93 -1.43
CA LEU A 243 -9.65 -19.60 -0.30
C LEU A 243 -8.90 -20.88 -0.74
N GLY A 244 -8.10 -20.77 -1.80
CA GLY A 244 -7.10 -21.73 -2.17
C GLY A 244 -6.12 -21.82 -1.01
N LEU A 245 -6.07 -23.00 -0.41
CA LEU A 245 -5.00 -23.41 0.49
C LEU A 245 -4.87 -22.52 1.74
N TYR A 246 -5.92 -22.47 2.56
CA TYR A 246 -5.65 -22.46 4.00
C TYR A 246 -4.91 -23.75 4.36
N GLU A 247 -4.12 -23.71 5.42
CA GLU A 247 -3.73 -24.91 6.18
C GLU A 247 -4.95 -25.69 6.72
N GLY A 248 -6.18 -25.19 6.51
CA GLY A 248 -7.36 -25.99 6.23
C GLY A 248 -8.63 -25.28 6.69
N LEU A 249 -9.79 -25.60 6.09
CA LEU A 249 -11.11 -25.19 6.60
C LEU A 249 -11.28 -25.39 8.11
N LYS A 250 -10.50 -26.32 8.69
CA LYS A 250 -10.34 -26.55 10.12
C LYS A 250 -9.94 -25.29 10.89
N GLU A 251 -8.95 -24.53 10.43
CA GLU A 251 -8.49 -23.30 11.10
C GLU A 251 -9.57 -22.24 11.10
N LEU A 252 -10.30 -22.08 9.99
CA LEU A 252 -11.44 -21.16 9.93
C LEU A 252 -12.53 -21.53 10.94
N VAL A 253 -12.80 -22.84 11.12
CA VAL A 253 -13.73 -23.33 12.14
C VAL A 253 -13.20 -23.05 13.55
N GLU A 254 -11.92 -23.32 13.82
CA GLU A 254 -11.28 -23.08 15.12
C GLU A 254 -11.27 -21.58 15.47
N ASP A 255 -10.91 -20.73 14.52
CA ASP A 255 -10.93 -19.27 14.65
C ASP A 255 -12.36 -18.76 14.90
N TYR A 256 -13.37 -19.27 14.19
CA TYR A 256 -14.77 -18.93 14.44
C TYR A 256 -15.17 -19.27 15.87
N LEU A 257 -14.86 -20.49 16.33
CA LEU A 257 -15.22 -20.93 17.68
C LEU A 257 -14.49 -20.14 18.76
N ALA A 258 -13.20 -19.83 18.56
CA ALA A 258 -12.41 -19.00 19.47
C ALA A 258 -13.00 -17.58 19.56
N LEU A 259 -13.30 -16.97 18.41
CA LEU A 259 -13.89 -15.63 18.35
C LEU A 259 -15.29 -15.61 18.99
N GLN A 260 -16.08 -16.67 18.80
CA GLN A 260 -17.42 -16.78 19.37
C GLN A 260 -17.36 -16.84 20.90
N ARG A 261 -16.40 -17.59 21.45
CA ARG A 261 -16.16 -17.64 22.90
C ARG A 261 -15.77 -16.27 23.44
N LYS A 262 -14.84 -15.57 22.76
CA LYS A 262 -14.40 -14.23 23.14
C LYS A 262 -15.55 -13.23 23.12
N PHE A 263 -16.35 -13.22 22.05
CA PHE A 263 -17.51 -12.33 21.93
C PHE A 263 -18.56 -12.55 23.02
N ARG A 264 -18.82 -13.80 23.42
CA ARG A 264 -19.74 -14.10 24.53
C ARG A 264 -19.25 -13.56 25.88
N GLN A 265 -17.94 -13.43 26.07
CA GLN A 265 -17.36 -12.90 27.29
C GLN A 265 -17.33 -11.37 27.27
N THR A 266 -16.89 -10.80 26.15
CA THR A 266 -16.72 -9.36 25.94
C THR A 266 -17.26 -8.98 24.56
N PRO A 267 -18.53 -8.57 24.45
CA PRO A 267 -19.10 -8.10 23.19
C PRO A 267 -18.46 -6.78 22.77
N GLU A 268 -17.83 -6.76 21.59
CA GLU A 268 -17.23 -5.56 21.01
C GLU A 268 -17.58 -5.50 19.51
N PRO A 269 -17.86 -4.31 18.95
CA PRO A 269 -18.28 -4.17 17.55
C PRO A 269 -17.30 -4.79 16.53
N GLY A 270 -15.99 -4.74 16.80
CA GLY A 270 -14.99 -5.37 15.93
C GLY A 270 -15.08 -6.90 15.91
N LEU A 271 -15.45 -7.52 17.04
CA LEU A 271 -15.65 -8.97 17.14
C LEU A 271 -16.93 -9.40 16.42
N GLU A 272 -17.97 -8.57 16.41
CA GLU A 272 -19.21 -8.81 15.67
C GLU A 272 -18.93 -8.96 14.17
N ALA A 273 -18.21 -7.99 13.60
CA ALA A 273 -17.85 -8.01 12.19
C ALA A 273 -16.98 -9.23 11.83
N GLY A 274 -15.97 -9.51 12.67
CA GLY A 274 -15.10 -10.68 12.51
C GLY A 274 -15.84 -12.02 12.60
N LEU A 275 -16.87 -12.11 13.46
CA LEU A 275 -17.74 -13.28 13.57
C LEU A 275 -18.64 -13.44 12.36
N PHE A 276 -19.24 -12.34 11.91
CA PHE A 276 -20.10 -12.33 10.74
C PHE A 276 -19.34 -12.81 9.51
N LEU A 277 -18.13 -12.27 9.28
CA LEU A 277 -17.28 -12.65 8.16
C LEU A 277 -16.96 -14.16 8.18
N ARG A 278 -16.51 -14.69 9.31
CA ARG A 278 -16.17 -16.12 9.44
C ARG A 278 -17.39 -17.02 9.25
N ALA A 279 -18.53 -16.64 9.81
CA ALA A 279 -19.80 -17.36 9.61
C ALA A 279 -20.23 -17.36 8.14
N LEU A 280 -20.09 -16.22 7.45
CA LEU A 280 -20.36 -16.09 6.01
C LEU A 280 -19.46 -17.03 5.23
N LEU A 281 -18.13 -16.96 5.43
CA LEU A 281 -17.17 -17.80 4.71
C LEU A 281 -17.40 -19.29 4.96
N LEU A 282 -17.74 -19.69 6.19
CA LEU A 282 -18.08 -21.08 6.50
C LEU A 282 -19.35 -21.55 5.78
N CYS A 283 -20.38 -20.70 5.68
CA CYS A 283 -21.60 -21.06 4.93
C CYS A 283 -21.32 -21.26 3.44
N GLU A 284 -20.41 -20.50 2.84
CA GLU A 284 -20.01 -20.68 1.44
C GLU A 284 -19.27 -22.01 1.21
N GLN A 285 -18.73 -22.60 2.26
CA GLN A 285 -18.04 -23.88 2.23
C GLN A 285 -18.94 -25.05 2.69
N GLU A 286 -20.26 -24.82 2.82
CA GLU A 286 -21.24 -25.84 3.23
C GLU A 286 -21.14 -27.16 2.43
N PRO A 287 -20.97 -27.16 1.09
CA PRO A 287 -20.82 -28.40 0.33
C PRO A 287 -19.63 -29.27 0.78
N HIS A 288 -18.54 -28.64 1.23
CA HIS A 288 -17.32 -29.29 1.70
C HIS A 288 -17.37 -29.66 3.19
N LEU A 289 -18.20 -28.97 3.96
CA LEU A 289 -18.28 -29.09 5.42
C LEU A 289 -19.52 -29.85 5.91
N LYS A 290 -20.44 -30.25 5.03
CA LYS A 290 -21.70 -30.94 5.39
C LYS A 290 -21.55 -32.22 6.25
N PHE A 291 -20.37 -32.83 6.26
CA PHE A 291 -20.08 -34.03 7.06
C PHE A 291 -19.35 -33.73 8.38
N ILE A 292 -18.93 -32.49 8.60
CA ILE A 292 -18.25 -32.05 9.82
C ILE A 292 -19.30 -31.63 10.85
N LYS A 293 -19.51 -32.49 11.86
CA LYS A 293 -20.53 -32.29 12.91
C LYS A 293 -20.33 -31.04 13.78
N THR A 294 -19.14 -30.42 13.75
CA THR A 294 -18.83 -29.25 14.59
C THR A 294 -19.45 -27.95 14.09
N VAL A 295 -19.89 -27.90 12.82
CA VAL A 295 -20.45 -26.68 12.21
C VAL A 295 -21.95 -26.86 11.97
N ASN A 296 -22.77 -26.04 12.64
CA ASN A 296 -24.20 -25.97 12.38
C ASN A 296 -24.53 -24.71 11.55
N PHE A 297 -24.75 -24.89 10.25
CA PHE A 297 -25.04 -23.78 9.33
C PHE A 297 -26.32 -23.01 9.66
N ILE A 298 -27.30 -23.67 10.28
CA ILE A 298 -28.52 -22.98 10.75
C ILE A 298 -28.15 -22.00 11.86
N ASP A 299 -27.30 -22.43 12.80
CA ASP A 299 -26.86 -21.58 13.91
C ASP A 299 -25.89 -20.47 13.45
N LEU A 300 -25.06 -20.74 12.44
CA LEU A 300 -24.24 -19.71 11.77
C LEU A 300 -25.13 -18.61 11.18
N ARG A 301 -26.13 -18.98 10.37
CA ARG A 301 -27.08 -18.04 9.75
C ARG A 301 -27.89 -17.27 10.80
N LYS A 302 -28.35 -17.93 11.87
CA LYS A 302 -29.02 -17.27 13.00
C LYS A 302 -28.11 -16.25 13.68
N THR A 303 -26.84 -16.61 13.87
CA THR A 303 -25.83 -15.74 14.48
C THR A 303 -25.58 -14.52 13.60
N MET A 304 -25.36 -14.70 12.29
CA MET A 304 -25.23 -13.58 11.34
C MET A 304 -26.43 -12.64 11.40
N LYS A 305 -27.65 -13.20 11.39
CA LYS A 305 -28.89 -12.42 11.50
C LYS A 305 -28.98 -11.62 12.81
N SER A 306 -28.51 -12.18 13.93
CA SER A 306 -28.51 -11.47 15.21
C SER A 306 -27.44 -10.39 15.30
N LEU A 307 -26.29 -10.57 14.63
CA LEU A 307 -25.20 -9.61 14.61
C LEU A 307 -25.53 -8.38 13.76
N ASP A 308 -25.98 -8.60 12.52
CA ASP A 308 -26.46 -7.51 11.65
C ASP A 308 -27.58 -8.02 10.71
N PRO A 309 -28.85 -7.68 11.01
CA PRO A 309 -29.99 -8.10 10.19
C PRO A 309 -29.96 -7.55 8.76
N SER A 310 -29.41 -6.35 8.55
CA SER A 310 -29.38 -5.67 7.26
C SER A 310 -28.34 -6.31 6.33
N LEU A 311 -27.13 -6.53 6.85
CA LEU A 311 -26.08 -7.26 6.13
C LEU A 311 -26.48 -8.72 5.88
N PHE A 312 -27.18 -9.36 6.82
CA PHE A 312 -27.69 -10.71 6.61
C PHE A 312 -28.73 -10.76 5.47
N ALA A 313 -29.64 -9.78 5.37
CA ALA A 313 -30.55 -9.68 4.23
C ALA A 313 -29.79 -9.45 2.91
N GLY A 314 -28.73 -8.63 2.94
CA GLY A 314 -27.81 -8.44 1.82
C GLY A 314 -27.12 -9.74 1.39
N TYR A 315 -26.67 -10.55 2.35
CA TYR A 315 -26.09 -11.87 2.11
C TYR A 315 -27.07 -12.85 1.45
N LEU A 316 -28.33 -12.91 1.91
CA LEU A 316 -29.35 -13.74 1.26
C LEU A 316 -29.57 -13.32 -0.20
N THR A 317 -29.68 -12.02 -0.45
CA THR A 317 -29.81 -11.47 -1.81
C THR A 317 -28.58 -11.80 -2.67
N TRP A 318 -27.38 -11.73 -2.08
CA TRP A 318 -26.13 -12.04 -2.77
C TRP A 318 -26.05 -13.53 -3.17
N ILE A 319 -26.45 -14.46 -2.28
CA ILE A 319 -26.55 -15.89 -2.61
C ILE A 319 -27.56 -16.15 -3.74
N GLU A 320 -28.75 -15.55 -3.65
CA GLU A 320 -29.81 -15.72 -4.66
C GLU A 320 -29.33 -15.33 -6.06
N ARG A 321 -28.62 -14.20 -6.19
CA ARG A 321 -28.05 -13.73 -7.45
C ARG A 321 -27.04 -14.72 -8.03
N ARG A 322 -26.17 -15.29 -7.19
CA ARG A 322 -25.15 -16.25 -7.62
C ARG A 322 -25.77 -17.57 -8.07
N HIS A 323 -26.80 -18.05 -7.39
CA HIS A 323 -27.54 -19.24 -7.85
C HIS A 323 -28.35 -18.99 -9.12
N ALA A 324 -28.87 -17.78 -9.32
CA ALA A 324 -29.59 -17.43 -10.54
C ALA A 324 -28.67 -17.36 -11.77
N GLY A 325 -27.42 -16.91 -11.60
CA GLY A 325 -26.42 -16.87 -12.69
C GLY A 325 -25.75 -18.20 -13.03
N LEU A 326 -26.00 -19.25 -12.25
CA LEU A 326 -25.51 -20.62 -12.49
C LEU A 326 -26.54 -21.54 -13.18
N LYS A 327 -27.76 -21.03 -13.45
CA LYS A 327 -28.81 -21.70 -14.22
C LYS A 327 -28.84 -21.19 -15.65
#